data_AF-A0A7T1MGJ7-F1
#
_entry.id   AF-A0A7T1MGJ7-F1
#
_cell.length_a   1.000
_cell.length_b   1.000
_cell.length_c   1.000
_cell.angle_alpha   90.00
_cell.angle_beta   90.00
_cell.angle_gamma   90.00
#
_symmetry.space_group_name_H-M   'P 1'
#
loop_
_entity.id
_entity.type
_entity.pdbx_description
1 polymer ?
#
loop_
_entity_poly.entity_id
_entity_poly.type
_entity_poly.pdbx_seq_one_letter_code
_entity_poly.pdbx_strand_id
1 'polypeptide(L)'
;MIPSVRVFQLLRPSSRLAGLGAALALFSASAASAAPPAYPQAVANSEAAARAVLARAGRESCLRGKLTRALLELSNSCEASGTRNSLCSLADKAVVVTPMSLTFMDDTSHQLLDLIRPVGSTTQASAGRVAPETEMPGEP
;
A
#
# COMPACT_ATOMS: atom_id res chain seq x y z
N MET A 1 -8.51 52.34 -13.41
CA MET A 1 -8.31 51.71 -12.09
C MET A 1 -6.82 51.57 -11.84
N ILE A 2 -6.41 51.89 -10.62
CA ILE A 2 -5.10 52.41 -10.21
C ILE A 2 -4.11 51.26 -9.96
N PRO A 3 -2.86 51.33 -10.47
CA PRO A 3 -1.78 50.41 -10.11
C PRO A 3 -1.14 50.86 -8.79
N SER A 4 -1.28 50.06 -7.74
CA SER A 4 -0.63 50.32 -6.45
C SER A 4 0.83 49.89 -6.48
N VAL A 5 1.68 50.84 -6.83
CA VAL A 5 3.11 50.86 -6.48
C VAL A 5 3.22 51.23 -5.00
N ARG A 6 3.85 50.38 -4.17
CA ARG A 6 4.50 50.86 -2.94
C ARG A 6 5.80 50.12 -2.61
N VAL A 7 6.86 50.92 -2.73
CA VAL A 7 7.95 51.08 -1.76
C VAL A 7 8.99 49.97 -1.73
N PHE A 8 9.83 50.04 -2.75
CA PHE A 8 11.26 49.80 -2.64
C PHE A 8 11.85 50.87 -1.71
N GLN A 9 12.11 50.54 -0.44
CA GLN A 9 13.01 51.32 0.40
C GLN A 9 13.89 50.37 1.21
N LEU A 10 15.13 50.28 0.73
CA LEU A 10 16.36 50.32 1.51
C LEU A 10 16.31 49.65 2.89
N LEU A 11 16.74 48.38 2.95
CA LEU A 11 17.66 47.97 3.99
C LEU A 11 18.50 46.79 3.50
N ARG A 12 19.63 47.11 2.87
CA ARG A 12 20.79 46.23 2.86
C ARG A 12 21.56 46.47 4.16
N PRO A 13 21.67 45.47 5.03
CA PRO A 13 22.89 45.27 5.79
C PRO A 13 23.60 44.03 5.27
N SER A 14 24.74 44.29 4.64
CA SER A 14 25.79 43.33 4.37
C SER A 14 26.36 42.79 5.69
N SER A 15 25.84 41.66 6.16
CA SER A 15 26.49 40.89 7.22
C SER A 15 27.06 39.61 6.63
N ARG A 16 28.34 39.68 6.28
CA ARG A 16 29.18 38.50 6.09
C ARG A 16 29.40 37.86 7.47
N LEU A 17 28.70 36.77 7.76
CA LEU A 17 29.22 35.75 8.67
C LEU A 17 28.96 34.38 8.05
N ALA A 18 30.06 33.75 7.65
CA ALA A 18 30.14 32.33 7.41
C ALA A 18 29.74 31.62 8.71
N GLY A 19 28.69 30.80 8.62
CA GLY A 19 28.29 29.89 9.67
C GLY A 19 27.74 28.63 9.00
N LEU A 20 28.57 27.59 8.96
CA LEU A 20 28.18 26.22 8.66
C LEU A 20 26.91 25.86 9.47
N GLY A 21 25.87 25.36 8.79
CA GLY A 21 24.75 24.72 9.48
C GLY A 21 23.39 25.01 8.87
N ALA A 22 23.18 24.61 7.61
CA ALA A 22 21.84 24.61 7.02
C ALA A 22 21.63 23.33 6.22
N ALA A 23 21.09 22.31 6.87
CA ALA A 23 20.14 21.35 6.29
C ALA A 23 19.74 20.29 7.33
N LEU A 24 19.20 20.70 8.48
CA LEU A 24 18.24 19.84 9.17
C LEU A 24 16.94 19.94 8.38
N ALA A 25 16.87 19.15 7.30
CA ALA A 25 15.62 18.86 6.61
C ALA A 25 14.68 18.28 7.67
N LEU A 26 13.62 19.04 7.96
CA LEU A 26 12.51 18.63 8.79
C LEU A 26 11.97 17.31 8.24
N PHE A 27 12.36 16.20 8.86
CA PHE A 27 11.70 14.92 8.68
C PHE A 27 10.36 15.02 9.42
N SER A 28 9.39 15.68 8.78
CA SER A 28 8.00 15.64 9.21
C SER A 28 7.49 14.22 8.98
N ALA A 29 7.78 13.33 9.92
CA ALA A 29 7.06 12.09 10.07
C ALA A 29 5.63 12.45 10.51
N SER A 30 4.80 12.83 9.54
CA SER A 30 3.37 12.92 9.73
C SER A 30 2.88 11.50 10.01
N ALA A 31 2.80 11.13 11.28
CA ALA A 31 1.95 10.04 11.74
C ALA A 31 0.49 10.49 11.57
N ALA A 32 0.08 10.66 10.32
CA ALA A 32 -1.32 10.73 9.99
C ALA A 32 -1.88 9.34 10.27
N SER A 33 -2.86 9.26 11.17
CA SER A 33 -3.88 8.21 11.14
C SER A 33 -4.67 8.39 9.83
N ALA A 34 -4.00 8.09 8.73
CA ALA A 34 -4.58 8.09 7.41
C ALA A 34 -5.51 6.88 7.33
N ALA A 35 -6.72 7.12 6.83
CA ALA A 35 -7.58 6.04 6.39
C ALA A 35 -6.77 5.06 5.52
N PRO A 36 -7.11 3.75 5.53
CA PRO A 36 -6.45 2.78 4.67
C PRO A 36 -6.38 3.31 3.23
N PRO A 37 -5.25 3.14 2.53
CA PRO A 37 -5.17 3.58 1.14
C PRO A 37 -6.28 2.88 0.33
N ALA A 38 -6.76 3.56 -0.71
CA ALA A 38 -7.70 2.94 -1.65
C ALA A 38 -7.09 1.64 -2.22
N TYR A 39 -7.93 0.63 -2.48
CA TYR A 39 -7.48 -0.68 -2.96
C TYR A 39 -6.44 -0.65 -4.09
N PRO A 40 -6.62 0.10 -5.19
CA PRO A 40 -5.61 0.15 -6.26
C PRO A 40 -4.26 0.69 -5.79
N GLN A 41 -4.26 1.64 -4.85
CA GLN A 41 -3.03 2.17 -4.27
C GLN A 41 -2.36 1.14 -3.35
N ALA A 42 -3.14 0.40 -2.56
CA ALA A 42 -2.63 -0.67 -1.73
C ALA A 42 -1.96 -1.77 -2.57
N VAL A 43 -2.60 -2.17 -3.67
CA VAL A 43 -2.05 -3.13 -4.65
C VAL A 43 -0.71 -2.62 -5.21
N ALA A 44 -0.66 -1.37 -5.66
CA ALA A 44 0.58 -0.77 -6.20
C ALA A 44 1.71 -0.71 -5.15
N ASN A 45 1.38 -0.38 -3.90
CA ASN A 45 2.35 -0.38 -2.79
C ASN A 45 2.90 -1.79 -2.54
N SER A 46 2.03 -2.81 -2.52
CA SER A 46 2.43 -4.20 -2.35
C SER A 46 3.30 -4.69 -3.51
N GLU A 47 2.96 -4.32 -4.75
CA GLU A 47 3.78 -4.62 -5.93
C GLU A 47 5.20 -4.05 -5.80
N ALA A 48 5.31 -2.77 -5.43
CA ALA A 48 6.58 -2.10 -5.25
C ALA A 48 7.40 -2.69 -4.10
N ALA A 49 6.75 -3.15 -3.02
CA ALA A 49 7.41 -3.84 -1.92
C ALA A 49 7.95 -5.21 -2.37
N ALA A 50 7.14 -6.02 -3.06
CA ALA A 50 7.53 -7.32 -3.58
C ALA A 50 8.71 -7.22 -4.55
N ARG A 51 8.68 -6.27 -5.49
CA ARG A 51 9.80 -6.01 -6.42
C ARG A 51 11.08 -5.63 -5.68
N ALA A 52 10.99 -4.84 -4.61
CA ALA A 52 12.16 -4.48 -3.81
C ALA A 52 12.76 -5.69 -3.08
N VAL A 53 11.94 -6.62 -2.60
CA VAL A 53 12.39 -7.88 -1.98
C VAL A 53 13.16 -8.73 -2.99
N LEU A 54 12.58 -8.96 -4.17
CA LEU A 54 13.18 -9.77 -5.22
C LEU A 54 14.47 -9.15 -5.78
N ALA A 55 14.51 -7.81 -5.88
CA ALA A 55 15.70 -7.08 -6.28
C ALA A 55 16.75 -6.94 -5.17
N ARG A 56 16.49 -7.46 -3.95
CA ARG A 56 17.33 -7.26 -2.76
C ARG A 56 17.68 -5.78 -2.51
N ALA A 57 16.72 -4.89 -2.76
CA ALA A 57 16.92 -3.44 -2.75
C ALA A 57 16.88 -2.86 -1.33
N GLY A 58 17.85 -3.24 -0.49
CA GLY A 58 17.99 -2.77 0.88
C GLY A 58 18.45 -3.86 1.84
N ARG A 59 18.61 -3.51 3.12
CA ARG A 59 18.89 -4.50 4.16
C ARG A 59 17.64 -5.34 4.44
N GLU A 60 17.84 -6.61 4.80
CA GLU A 60 16.78 -7.57 5.10
C GLU A 60 15.72 -7.02 6.06
N SER A 61 16.13 -6.41 7.18
CA SER A 61 15.20 -5.87 8.17
C SER A 61 14.31 -4.74 7.62
N CYS A 62 14.83 -3.93 6.70
CA CYS A 62 14.08 -2.87 6.02
C CYS A 62 13.10 -3.47 5.01
N LEU A 63 13.55 -4.44 4.20
CA LEU A 63 12.71 -5.14 3.24
C LEU A 63 11.57 -5.87 3.94
N ARG A 64 11.85 -6.52 5.07
CA ARG A 64 10.84 -7.18 5.91
C ARG A 64 9.79 -6.17 6.39
N GLY A 65 10.23 -5.06 7.00
CA GLY A 65 9.31 -4.02 7.44
C GLY A 65 8.47 -3.44 6.31
N LYS A 66 9.07 -3.20 5.14
CA LYS A 66 8.38 -2.68 3.95
C LYS A 66 7.33 -3.66 3.43
N LEU A 67 7.66 -4.94 3.33
CA LEU A 67 6.73 -5.97 2.86
C LEU A 67 5.59 -6.18 3.87
N THR A 68 5.90 -6.32 5.17
CA THR A 68 4.87 -6.46 6.22
C THR A 68 3.90 -5.28 6.22
N ARG A 69 4.41 -4.04 6.15
CA ARG A 69 3.56 -2.85 6.07
C ARG A 69 2.65 -2.89 4.83
N ALA A 70 3.20 -3.21 3.66
CA ALA A 70 2.43 -3.21 2.43
C ALA A 70 1.35 -4.31 2.41
N LEU A 71 1.61 -5.47 3.02
CA LEU A 71 0.63 -6.54 3.16
C LEU A 71 -0.48 -6.17 4.15
N LEU A 72 -0.13 -5.50 5.26
CA LEU A 72 -1.12 -4.97 6.22
C LEU A 72 -2.02 -3.90 5.58
N GLU A 73 -1.42 -2.96 4.83
CA GLU A 73 -2.17 -1.96 4.07
C GLU A 73 -3.12 -2.61 3.07
N LEU A 74 -2.67 -3.67 2.38
CA LEU A 74 -3.48 -4.40 1.42
C LEU A 74 -4.62 -5.17 2.07
N SER A 75 -4.37 -5.92 3.14
CA SER A 75 -5.41 -6.65 3.90
C SER A 75 -6.48 -5.67 4.42
N ASN A 76 -6.08 -4.57 5.06
CA ASN A 76 -7.03 -3.54 5.52
C ASN A 76 -7.83 -2.91 4.37
N SER A 77 -7.20 -2.67 3.21
CA SER A 77 -7.87 -2.10 2.05
C SER A 77 -8.85 -3.09 1.39
N CYS A 78 -8.53 -4.39 1.40
CA CYS A 78 -9.44 -5.46 0.99
C CYS A 78 -10.70 -5.46 1.84
N GLU A 79 -10.56 -5.39 3.17
CA GLU A 79 -11.68 -5.34 4.10
C GLU A 79 -12.51 -4.06 3.91
N ALA A 80 -11.86 -2.90 3.84
CA ALA A 80 -12.53 -1.61 3.63
C ALA A 80 -13.29 -1.54 2.29
N SER A 81 -12.80 -2.22 1.26
CA SER A 81 -13.43 -2.26 -0.08
C SER A 81 -14.40 -3.43 -0.25
N GLY A 82 -14.58 -4.29 0.76
CA GLY A 82 -15.41 -5.50 0.67
C GLY A 82 -14.92 -6.51 -0.38
N THR A 83 -13.64 -6.45 -0.79
CA THR A 83 -13.09 -7.30 -1.85
C THR A 83 -12.56 -8.61 -1.28
N ARG A 84 -12.98 -9.73 -1.88
CA ARG A 84 -12.53 -11.08 -1.50
C ARG A 84 -12.02 -11.81 -2.75
N ASN A 85 -10.75 -11.59 -3.07
CA ASN A 85 -10.04 -12.29 -4.14
C ASN A 85 -8.79 -13.01 -3.61
N SER A 86 -8.10 -13.75 -4.47
CA SER A 86 -6.89 -14.49 -4.14
C SER A 86 -5.77 -13.59 -3.59
N LEU A 87 -5.66 -12.36 -4.13
CA LEU A 87 -4.69 -11.37 -3.66
C LEU A 87 -4.96 -10.95 -2.20
N CYS A 88 -6.22 -10.68 -1.86
CA CYS A 88 -6.63 -10.38 -0.49
C CYS A 88 -6.40 -11.58 0.44
N SER A 89 -6.72 -12.80 -0.01
CA SER A 89 -6.47 -14.01 0.79
C SER A 89 -4.98 -14.25 1.05
N LEU A 90 -4.11 -13.96 0.08
CA LEU A 90 -2.66 -14.01 0.27
C LEU A 90 -2.21 -12.99 1.32
N ALA A 91 -2.71 -11.74 1.24
CA ALA A 91 -2.37 -10.69 2.20
C ALA A 91 -2.77 -11.08 3.63
N ASP A 92 -4.01 -11.53 3.85
CA ASP A 92 -4.51 -11.95 5.17
C ASP A 92 -3.69 -13.10 5.79
N LYS A 93 -3.21 -14.03 4.97
CA LYS A 93 -2.35 -15.13 5.44
C LYS A 93 -0.93 -14.68 5.73
N ALA A 94 -0.40 -13.76 4.93
CA ALA A 94 0.99 -13.33 5.05
C ALA A 94 1.20 -12.36 6.22
N VAL A 95 0.24 -11.49 6.53
CA VAL A 95 0.37 -10.50 7.62
C VAL A 95 0.51 -11.13 9.02
N VAL A 96 0.03 -12.35 9.22
CA VAL A 96 0.14 -13.05 10.52
C VAL A 96 1.50 -13.76 10.71
N VAL A 97 2.31 -13.88 9.66
CA VAL A 97 3.61 -14.57 9.74
C VAL A 97 4.66 -13.61 10.31
N THR A 98 5.06 -13.86 11.56
CA THR A 98 6.02 -13.01 12.28
C THR A 98 7.02 -13.84 13.10
N PRO A 99 8.35 -13.63 12.93
CA PRO A 99 8.99 -12.83 11.90
C PRO A 99 8.98 -13.53 10.52
N MET A 100 8.81 -12.78 9.44
CA MET A 100 9.04 -13.33 8.10
C MET A 100 10.52 -13.65 7.88
N SER A 101 10.81 -14.85 7.40
CA SER A 101 12.12 -15.23 6.88
C SER A 101 12.33 -14.68 5.47
N LEU A 102 13.59 -14.58 5.01
CA LEU A 102 13.89 -14.17 3.63
C LEU A 102 13.20 -15.06 2.59
N THR A 103 13.27 -16.39 2.76
CA THR A 103 12.62 -17.33 1.84
C THR A 103 11.11 -17.08 1.76
N PHE A 104 10.46 -16.87 2.91
CA PHE A 104 9.03 -16.55 2.94
C PHE A 104 8.73 -15.22 2.23
N MET A 105 9.61 -14.23 2.37
CA MET A 105 9.47 -12.95 1.69
C MET A 105 9.60 -13.10 0.17
N ASP A 106 10.54 -13.90 -0.34
CA ASP A 106 10.66 -14.20 -1.79
C ASP A 106 9.42 -14.92 -2.32
N ASP A 107 9.03 -16.02 -1.66
CA ASP A 107 7.89 -16.83 -2.10
C ASP A 107 6.59 -16.00 -2.12
N THR A 108 6.39 -15.18 -1.08
CA THR A 108 5.26 -14.26 -1.01
C THR A 108 5.34 -13.19 -2.09
N SER A 109 6.53 -12.66 -2.38
CA SER A 109 6.71 -11.63 -3.41
C SER A 109 6.44 -12.17 -4.81
N HIS A 110 6.85 -13.39 -5.12
CA HIS A 110 6.50 -14.06 -6.37
C HIS A 110 4.99 -14.27 -6.51
N GLN A 111 4.36 -14.89 -5.50
CA GLN A 111 2.91 -15.11 -5.50
C GLN A 111 2.13 -13.80 -5.64
N LEU A 112 2.56 -12.74 -4.95
CA LEU A 112 1.91 -11.44 -5.04
C LEU A 112 1.97 -10.89 -6.47
N LEU A 113 3.15 -10.90 -7.11
CA LEU A 113 3.30 -10.38 -8.47
C LEU A 113 2.53 -11.20 -9.51
N ASP A 114 2.42 -12.51 -9.32
CA ASP A 114 1.64 -13.37 -10.20
C ASP A 114 0.14 -13.12 -10.07
N LEU A 115 -0.35 -12.81 -8.87
CA LEU A 115 -1.76 -12.44 -8.62
C LEU A 115 -2.11 -11.02 -9.05
N ILE A 116 -1.15 -10.08 -9.01
CA ILE A 116 -1.33 -8.69 -9.48
C ILE A 116 -1.36 -8.62 -11.00
N ARG A 117 -0.54 -9.44 -11.66
CA ARG A 117 -0.59 -9.55 -13.12
C ARG A 117 -1.97 -10.03 -13.50
N PRO A 118 -2.68 -9.32 -14.40
CA PRO A 118 -3.93 -9.83 -14.92
C PRO A 118 -3.63 -11.08 -15.74
N VAL A 119 -3.67 -12.25 -15.11
CA VAL A 119 -3.96 -13.50 -15.80
C VAL A 119 -5.40 -13.33 -16.27
N GLY A 120 -5.56 -13.03 -17.56
CA GLY A 120 -6.80 -12.50 -18.13
C GLY A 120 -8.07 -13.10 -17.53
N SER A 121 -8.96 -12.22 -17.09
CA SER A 121 -10.40 -12.45 -17.07
C SER A 121 -10.89 -13.69 -16.32
N THR A 122 -11.08 -13.56 -15.00
CA THR A 122 -12.25 -14.21 -14.39
C THR A 122 -13.01 -13.17 -13.60
N THR A 123 -14.01 -12.59 -14.26
CA THR A 123 -15.23 -12.11 -13.63
C THR A 123 -15.71 -13.18 -12.65
N GLN A 124 -15.33 -13.05 -11.38
CA GLN A 124 -15.99 -13.72 -10.26
C GLN A 124 -16.89 -12.70 -9.56
N ALA A 125 -17.72 -12.05 -10.39
CA ALA A 125 -19.06 -11.66 -10.00
C ALA A 125 -19.95 -12.91 -10.15
N SER A 126 -19.82 -13.86 -9.21
CA SER A 126 -20.88 -14.80 -8.91
C SER A 126 -21.68 -14.13 -7.79
N ALA A 127 -22.67 -13.28 -8.06
CA ALA A 127 -23.99 -13.73 -8.50
C ALA A 127 -24.27 -15.09 -7.87
N GLY A 128 -24.74 -15.13 -6.62
CA GLY A 128 -26.13 -14.75 -6.39
C GLY A 128 -27.02 -15.72 -7.17
N ARG A 129 -26.93 -17.01 -6.87
CA ARG A 129 -27.99 -17.96 -7.20
C ARG A 129 -28.34 -18.71 -5.92
N VAL A 130 -29.23 -18.08 -5.17
CA VAL A 130 -30.09 -18.70 -4.16
C VAL A 130 -30.82 -19.86 -4.85
N ALA A 131 -30.61 -21.09 -4.37
CA ALA A 131 -31.54 -22.17 -4.62
C ALA A 131 -32.62 -22.11 -3.53
N PRO A 132 -33.91 -22.00 -3.87
CA PRO A 132 -34.97 -22.15 -2.87
C PRO A 132 -35.13 -23.63 -2.50
N GLU A 133 -35.18 -23.89 -1.19
CA GLU A 133 -35.81 -25.09 -0.65
C GLU A 133 -37.27 -25.12 -1.11
N THR A 134 -37.71 -26.22 -1.71
CA THR A 134 -39.14 -26.53 -1.83
C THR A 134 -39.31 -28.05 -1.85
N GLU A 135 -39.58 -28.57 -0.66
CA GLU A 135 -40.72 -29.43 -0.32
C GLU A 135 -41.11 -30.59 -1.25
N MET A 136 -41.20 -31.78 -0.64
CA MET A 136 -41.80 -33.04 -1.11
C MET A 136 -43.27 -32.90 -1.57
N PRO A 137 -43.74 -33.72 -2.53
CA PRO A 137 -44.52 -34.96 -2.22
C PRO A 137 -44.20 -36.12 -3.21
N GLY A 138 -44.31 -37.42 -2.91
CA GLY A 138 -45.52 -38.20 -2.63
C GLY A 138 -45.85 -39.14 -3.81
N GLU A 139 -45.68 -40.46 -3.60
CA GLU A 139 -46.27 -41.70 -4.21
C GLU A 139 -46.71 -41.78 -5.70
N PRO A 140 -46.67 -42.99 -6.29
CA PRO A 140 -47.80 -43.94 -6.16
C PRO A 140 -47.43 -45.39 -5.80
#